data_AF-A0A9E9DB97-F1
#
_entry.id   AF-A0A9E9DB97-F1
#
_cell.length_a   1.000
_cell.length_b   1.000
_cell.length_c   1.000
_cell.angle_alpha   90.00
_cell.angle_beta   90.00
_cell.angle_gamma   90.00
#
_symmetry.space_group_name_H-M   'P 1'
#
loop_
_entity.id
_entity.type
_entity.pdbx_description
1 polymer ?
#
loop_
_entity_poly.entity_id
_entity_poly.type
_entity_poly.pdbx_seq_one_letter_code
_entity_poly.pdbx_strand_id
1 'polypeptide(L)'
;MDDIEQRHRTIARLLIKLSGTPLARLAYATGMTGNTISRWVHGDRCALGPQGRDKLLTALGARSDGVNVKLALRATGATQPVFQINGLVQADRFATLAALTSTQFVAARETCQGKTLVSVVTDMSGQTTALLVGTREALDELYAALDITVSPKRRVEVAHGPCASTDVAMRIHSS
;
A
#
# COMPACT_ATOMS: atom_id res chain seq x y z
N MET A 1 -9.32 -26.39 -9.15
CA MET A 1 -9.42 -25.41 -8.05
C MET A 1 -9.98 -24.15 -8.68
N ASP A 2 -11.00 -23.53 -8.08
CA ASP A 2 -11.64 -22.33 -8.61
C ASP A 2 -10.59 -21.21 -8.81
N ASP A 3 -10.48 -20.66 -10.02
CA ASP A 3 -9.53 -19.59 -10.37
C ASP A 3 -9.74 -18.36 -9.48
N ILE A 4 -10.99 -18.09 -9.09
CA ILE A 4 -11.34 -17.02 -8.16
C ILE A 4 -10.74 -17.30 -6.78
N GLU A 5 -10.87 -18.54 -6.28
CA GLU A 5 -10.30 -18.91 -4.99
C GLU A 5 -8.78 -18.83 -5.01
N GLN A 6 -8.12 -19.27 -6.09
CA GLN A 6 -6.67 -19.16 -6.22
C GLN A 6 -6.20 -17.70 -6.25
N ARG A 7 -6.93 -16.82 -6.94
CA ARG A 7 -6.68 -15.38 -6.94
C ARG A 7 -6.79 -14.81 -5.54
N HIS A 8 -7.86 -15.12 -4.81
CA HIS A 8 -8.08 -14.63 -3.44
C HIS A 8 -7.00 -15.12 -2.47
N ARG A 9 -6.58 -16.38 -2.57
CA ARG A 9 -5.45 -16.95 -1.79
C ARG A 9 -4.14 -16.21 -2.10
N THR A 10 -3.87 -15.94 -3.37
CA THR A 10 -2.67 -15.23 -3.81
C THR A 10 -2.63 -13.81 -3.26
N ILE A 11 -3.76 -13.08 -3.36
CA ILE A 11 -3.88 -11.72 -2.82
C ILE A 11 -3.69 -11.72 -1.30
N ALA A 12 -4.36 -12.60 -0.57
CA ALA A 12 -4.18 -12.70 0.89
C ALA A 12 -2.73 -12.99 1.28
N ARG A 13 -2.05 -13.89 0.56
CA ARG A 13 -0.64 -14.21 0.77
C ARG A 13 0.27 -13.00 0.57
N LEU A 14 0.03 -12.23 -0.48
CA LEU A 14 0.79 -11.01 -0.76
C LEU A 14 0.56 -9.97 0.34
N LEU A 15 -0.70 -9.74 0.73
CA LEU A 15 -1.04 -8.79 1.80
C LEU A 15 -0.40 -9.17 3.13
N ILE A 16 -0.38 -10.45 3.51
CA ILE A 16 0.31 -10.92 4.72
C ILE A 16 1.80 -10.63 4.65
N LYS A 17 2.45 -10.97 3.52
CA LYS A 17 3.90 -10.75 3.32
C LYS A 17 4.29 -9.28 3.30
N LEU A 18 3.45 -8.42 2.73
CA LEU A 18 3.73 -6.99 2.55
C LEU A 18 3.40 -6.16 3.79
N SER A 19 2.34 -6.50 4.52
CA SER A 19 1.97 -5.81 5.76
C SER A 19 2.77 -6.27 6.97
N GLY A 20 3.42 -7.43 6.90
CA GLY A 20 4.08 -8.06 8.05
C GLY A 20 3.10 -8.45 9.16
N THR A 21 1.79 -8.50 8.88
CA THR A 21 0.78 -8.78 9.90
C THR A 21 0.95 -10.20 10.45
N PRO A 22 1.16 -10.38 11.76
CA PRO A 22 1.31 -11.70 12.35
C PRO A 22 0.04 -12.54 12.21
N LEU A 23 0.19 -13.86 11.96
CA LEU A 23 -0.95 -14.78 11.90
C LEU A 23 -1.79 -14.76 13.19
N ALA A 24 -1.18 -14.56 14.35
CA ALA A 24 -1.89 -14.45 15.62
C ALA A 24 -2.86 -13.25 15.65
N ARG A 25 -2.47 -12.12 15.06
CA ARG A 25 -3.32 -10.93 14.95
C ARG A 25 -4.49 -11.15 14.00
N LEU A 26 -4.25 -11.86 12.89
CA LEU A 26 -5.31 -12.23 11.95
C LEU A 26 -6.27 -13.25 12.56
N ALA A 27 -5.74 -14.22 13.30
CA ALA A 27 -6.54 -15.21 14.02
C ALA A 27 -7.51 -14.53 14.99
N TYR A 28 -7.00 -13.59 15.80
CA TYR A 28 -7.80 -12.77 16.69
C TYR A 28 -8.88 -11.95 15.95
N ALA A 29 -8.49 -11.23 14.89
CA ALA A 29 -9.39 -10.34 14.15
C ALA A 29 -10.49 -11.09 13.38
N THR A 30 -10.22 -12.33 12.96
CA THR A 30 -11.17 -13.12 12.16
C THR A 30 -11.96 -14.14 12.97
N GLY A 31 -11.50 -14.48 14.18
CA GLY A 31 -11.99 -15.61 14.97
C GLY A 31 -11.58 -16.98 14.41
N MET A 32 -10.68 -17.03 13.43
CA MET A 32 -10.16 -18.27 12.85
C MET A 32 -8.85 -18.68 13.52
N THR A 33 -8.50 -19.96 13.48
CA THR A 33 -7.19 -20.38 13.97
C THR A 33 -6.07 -19.96 13.01
N GLY A 34 -4.88 -19.67 13.53
CA GLY A 34 -3.71 -19.37 12.69
C GLY A 34 -3.38 -20.51 11.72
N ASN A 35 -3.61 -21.77 12.14
CA ASN A 35 -3.44 -22.94 11.28
C ASN A 35 -4.42 -22.94 10.10
N THR A 36 -5.70 -22.64 10.35
CA THR A 36 -6.73 -22.53 9.31
C THR A 36 -6.36 -21.46 8.27
N ILE A 37 -5.93 -20.29 8.74
CA ILE A 37 -5.47 -19.19 7.86
C ILE A 37 -4.25 -19.64 7.05
N SER A 38 -3.24 -20.21 7.70
CA SER A 38 -2.01 -20.68 7.05
C SER A 38 -2.30 -21.70 5.95
N ARG A 39 -3.03 -22.76 6.27
CA ARG A 39 -3.38 -23.84 5.33
C ARG A 39 -4.11 -23.31 4.11
N TRP A 40 -5.09 -22.42 4.30
CA TRP A 40 -5.81 -21.83 3.18
C TRP A 40 -4.92 -20.94 2.30
N VAL A 41 -4.13 -20.05 2.91
CA VAL A 41 -3.22 -19.15 2.20
C VAL A 41 -2.16 -19.91 1.39
N HIS A 42 -1.68 -21.04 1.91
CA HIS A 42 -0.64 -21.85 1.29
C HIS A 42 -1.16 -22.88 0.27
N GLY A 43 -2.48 -23.01 0.12
CA GLY A 43 -3.06 -23.85 -0.92
C GLY A 43 -3.37 -25.28 -0.48
N ASP A 44 -3.29 -25.58 0.81
CA ASP A 44 -3.67 -26.90 1.33
C ASP A 44 -5.17 -27.14 1.13
N ARG A 45 -5.60 -28.40 1.32
CA ARG A 45 -7.02 -28.80 1.34
C ARG A 45 -7.75 -28.19 2.55
N CYS A 46 -7.99 -26.89 2.48
CA CYS A 46 -8.70 -26.07 3.45
C CYS A 46 -9.54 -25.07 2.66
N ALA A 47 -10.81 -24.90 3.05
CA ALA A 47 -11.71 -23.91 2.50
C ALA A 47 -12.24 -23.07 3.67
N LEU A 48 -12.14 -21.74 3.58
CA LEU A 48 -12.67 -20.83 4.60
C LEU A 48 -14.17 -20.57 4.46
N GLY A 49 -14.75 -20.94 3.31
CA GLY A 49 -16.06 -20.47 2.87
C GLY A 49 -16.06 -18.95 2.56
N PRO A 50 -17.14 -18.42 1.95
CA PRO A 50 -17.23 -17.01 1.59
C PRO A 50 -17.06 -16.08 2.79
N GLN A 51 -17.74 -16.37 3.91
CA GLN A 51 -17.69 -15.52 5.10
C GLN A 51 -16.31 -15.49 5.76
N GLY A 52 -15.63 -16.64 5.87
CA GLY A 52 -14.28 -16.72 6.45
C GLY A 52 -13.26 -15.99 5.58
N ARG A 53 -13.39 -16.12 4.26
CA ARG A 53 -12.58 -15.40 3.28
C ARG A 53 -12.78 -13.89 3.38
N ASP A 54 -14.01 -13.43 3.44
CA ASP A 54 -14.32 -12.00 3.51
C ASP A 54 -13.84 -11.38 4.82
N LYS A 55 -13.96 -12.11 5.94
CA LYS A 55 -13.36 -11.71 7.22
C LYS A 55 -11.85 -11.58 7.13
N LEU A 56 -11.17 -12.54 6.50
CA LEU A 56 -9.71 -12.52 6.34
C LEU A 56 -9.25 -11.36 5.45
N LEU A 57 -9.89 -11.17 4.31
CA LEU A 57 -9.58 -10.06 3.40
C LEU A 57 -9.83 -8.71 4.09
N THR A 58 -10.93 -8.58 4.84
CA THR A 58 -11.23 -7.38 5.63
C THR A 58 -10.17 -7.11 6.70
N ALA A 59 -9.74 -8.15 7.43
CA ALA A 59 -8.66 -8.03 8.42
C ALA A 59 -7.30 -7.65 7.79
N LEU A 60 -7.11 -7.94 6.50
CA LEU A 60 -5.95 -7.55 5.71
C LEU A 60 -6.13 -6.19 5.00
N GLY A 61 -7.23 -5.48 5.25
CA GLY A 61 -7.49 -4.18 4.64
C GLY A 61 -7.93 -4.27 3.17
N ALA A 62 -8.58 -5.36 2.77
CA ALA A 62 -9.15 -5.56 1.44
C ALA A 62 -10.65 -5.85 1.50
N ARG A 63 -11.36 -5.60 0.40
CA ARG A 63 -12.78 -5.93 0.22
C ARG A 63 -12.93 -6.83 -0.99
N SER A 64 -13.85 -7.79 -0.91
CA SER A 64 -14.22 -8.69 -2.00
C SER A 64 -15.67 -8.45 -2.38
N ASP A 65 -15.98 -8.45 -3.67
CA ASP A 65 -17.36 -8.54 -4.18
C ASP A 65 -17.77 -9.99 -4.50
N GLY A 66 -16.93 -10.95 -4.12
CA GLY A 66 -17.09 -12.38 -4.43
C GLY A 66 -16.22 -12.84 -5.61
N VAL A 67 -15.84 -11.93 -6.52
CA VAL A 67 -15.01 -12.23 -7.70
C VAL A 67 -13.72 -11.42 -7.66
N ASN A 68 -13.84 -10.10 -7.52
CA ASN A 68 -12.74 -9.17 -7.47
C ASN A 68 -12.42 -8.77 -6.03
N VAL A 69 -11.14 -8.56 -5.79
CA VAL A 69 -10.65 -8.04 -4.51
C VAL A 69 -10.03 -6.67 -4.78
N LYS A 70 -10.37 -5.71 -3.93
CA LYS A 70 -9.82 -4.35 -3.96
C LYS A 70 -9.24 -4.02 -2.60
N LEU A 71 -8.22 -3.16 -2.56
CA LEU A 71 -7.80 -2.57 -1.29
C LEU A 71 -8.96 -1.74 -0.73
N ALA A 72 -9.23 -1.90 0.57
CA ALA A 72 -10.33 -1.22 1.22
C ALA A 72 -10.00 0.28 1.32
N LEU A 73 -11.01 1.12 1.06
CA LEU A 73 -10.96 2.52 1.45
C LEU A 73 -10.74 2.62 2.96
N ARG A 74 -9.88 3.55 3.34
CA ARG A 74 -9.65 3.89 4.74
C ARG A 74 -10.96 4.36 5.38
N ALA A 75 -11.32 3.81 6.52
CA ALA A 75 -12.38 4.39 7.35
C ALA A 75 -11.90 5.74 7.91
N THR A 76 -12.78 6.75 7.89
CA THR A 76 -12.49 8.09 8.42
C THR A 76 -11.98 8.00 9.87
N GLY A 77 -10.76 8.50 10.14
CA GLY A 77 -10.16 8.51 11.49
C GLY A 77 -9.22 7.35 11.86
N ALA A 78 -9.19 6.23 11.12
CA ALA A 78 -8.25 5.12 11.40
C ALA A 78 -6.83 5.41 10.87
N THR A 79 -5.72 4.90 11.40
CA THR A 79 -4.40 5.10 10.75
C THR A 79 -4.35 4.44 9.37
N GLN A 80 -3.72 5.08 8.37
CA GLN A 80 -3.62 4.51 7.01
C GLN A 80 -2.79 3.23 7.05
N PRO A 81 -3.16 2.15 6.33
CA PRO A 81 -2.30 0.99 6.19
C PRO A 81 -1.00 1.42 5.49
N VAL A 82 0.13 1.17 6.15
CA VAL A 82 1.46 1.49 5.66
C VAL A 82 2.13 0.19 5.23
N PHE A 83 2.43 0.08 3.94
CA PHE A 83 3.27 -0.98 3.41
C PHE A 83 4.72 -0.51 3.37
N GLN A 84 5.65 -1.33 3.87
CA GLN A 84 7.07 -1.03 3.80
C GLN A 84 7.73 -1.85 2.71
N ILE A 85 8.49 -1.19 1.83
CA ILE A 85 9.32 -1.85 0.81
C ILE A 85 10.79 -1.46 0.98
N ASN A 86 11.60 -2.47 1.26
CA ASN A 86 13.01 -2.37 1.60
C ASN A 86 13.90 -2.93 0.49
N GLY A 87 13.33 -3.37 -0.64
CA GLY A 87 14.08 -3.91 -1.77
C GLY A 87 13.22 -4.50 -2.88
N LEU A 88 13.89 -4.92 -3.96
CA LEU A 88 13.30 -5.37 -5.22
C LEU A 88 12.22 -6.46 -5.06
N VAL A 89 12.49 -7.46 -4.23
CA VAL A 89 11.54 -8.57 -4.00
C VAL A 89 10.20 -8.08 -3.44
N GLN A 90 10.20 -7.02 -2.64
CA GLN A 90 8.97 -6.44 -2.12
C GLN A 90 8.29 -5.53 -3.15
N ALA A 91 9.06 -4.84 -3.99
CA ALA A 91 8.54 -4.09 -5.14
C ALA A 91 7.77 -5.02 -6.10
N ASP A 92 8.35 -6.15 -6.51
CA ASP A 92 7.69 -7.12 -7.41
C ASP A 92 6.40 -7.69 -6.82
N ARG A 93 6.42 -8.03 -5.53
CA ARG A 93 5.23 -8.52 -4.81
C ARG A 93 4.14 -7.47 -4.78
N PHE A 94 4.51 -6.20 -4.64
CA PHE A 94 3.58 -5.10 -4.61
C PHE A 94 3.01 -4.80 -6.01
N ALA A 95 3.85 -4.83 -7.06
CA ALA A 95 3.40 -4.73 -8.45
C ALA A 95 2.40 -5.85 -8.81
N THR A 96 2.70 -7.08 -8.38
CA THR A 96 1.79 -8.22 -8.55
C THR A 96 0.47 -8.00 -7.81
N LEU A 97 0.52 -7.54 -6.56
CA LEU A 97 -0.69 -7.23 -5.78
C LEU A 97 -1.55 -6.18 -6.51
N ALA A 98 -0.91 -5.19 -7.11
CA ALA A 98 -1.60 -4.13 -7.81
C ALA A 98 -2.33 -4.58 -9.06
N ALA A 99 -1.64 -5.36 -9.90
CA ALA A 99 -2.24 -5.98 -11.08
C ALA A 99 -3.44 -6.85 -10.69
N LEU A 100 -3.32 -7.62 -9.60
CA LEU A 100 -4.38 -8.49 -9.12
C LEU A 100 -5.57 -7.75 -8.47
N THR A 101 -5.38 -6.53 -8.00
CA THR A 101 -6.43 -5.74 -7.31
C THR A 101 -6.93 -4.54 -8.13
N SER A 102 -6.41 -4.37 -9.35
CA SER A 102 -6.68 -3.23 -10.22
C SER A 102 -6.50 -1.88 -9.51
N THR A 103 -5.53 -1.80 -8.60
CA THR A 103 -5.20 -0.56 -7.89
C THR A 103 -4.30 0.29 -8.75
N GLN A 104 -4.57 1.59 -8.76
CA GLN A 104 -3.72 2.57 -9.44
C GLN A 104 -2.75 3.17 -8.43
N PHE A 105 -1.58 3.57 -8.91
CA PHE A 105 -0.61 4.25 -8.09
C PHE A 105 -0.44 5.67 -8.56
N VAL A 106 -0.41 6.56 -7.57
CA VAL A 106 0.05 7.91 -7.78
C VAL A 106 1.43 7.97 -7.15
N ALA A 107 2.44 8.05 -8.02
CA ALA A 107 3.83 8.28 -7.65
C ALA A 107 3.91 9.43 -6.64
N ALA A 108 4.19 9.13 -5.36
CA ALA A 108 4.18 10.17 -4.33
C ALA A 108 5.58 10.66 -3.93
N ARG A 109 5.55 11.62 -3.00
CA ARG A 109 6.57 12.66 -2.79
C ARG A 109 7.65 12.20 -1.80
N GLU A 110 8.87 12.73 -1.98
CA GLU A 110 10.00 12.56 -1.06
C GLU A 110 9.66 13.12 0.35
N THR A 111 9.96 12.39 1.43
CA THR A 111 9.88 12.93 2.81
C THR A 111 11.28 13.25 3.36
N CYS A 112 11.32 14.14 4.36
CA CYS A 112 12.53 14.81 4.89
C CYS A 112 13.75 13.87 5.07
N GLN A 113 14.92 14.40 4.67
CA GLN A 113 16.25 13.76 4.67
C GLN A 113 16.57 12.80 3.51
N GLY A 114 15.68 12.62 2.53
CA GLY A 114 16.04 12.04 1.22
C GLY A 114 16.37 10.53 1.21
N LYS A 115 16.10 9.81 2.31
CA LYS A 115 16.39 8.36 2.44
C LYS A 115 15.15 7.47 2.34
N THR A 116 13.97 8.02 2.66
CA THR A 116 12.71 7.28 2.67
C THR A 116 11.65 8.08 1.89
N LEU A 117 11.04 7.41 0.91
CA LEU A 117 9.97 7.95 0.09
C LEU A 117 8.63 7.42 0.58
N VAL A 118 7.57 8.21 0.40
CA VAL A 118 6.19 7.78 0.63
C VAL A 118 5.43 7.89 -0.70
N SER A 119 4.93 6.78 -1.22
CA SER A 119 3.99 6.71 -2.35
C SER A 119 2.54 6.57 -1.86
N VAL A 120 1.60 7.14 -2.61
CA VAL A 120 0.16 7.01 -2.33
C VAL A 120 -0.42 5.93 -3.24
N VAL A 121 -1.18 5.01 -2.65
CA VAL A 121 -1.93 4.00 -3.38
C VAL A 121 -3.37 4.50 -3.49
N THR A 122 -3.90 4.56 -4.72
CA THR A 122 -5.28 5.00 -4.96
C THR A 122 -6.11 3.90 -5.57
N ASP A 123 -7.42 3.95 -5.33
CA ASP A 123 -8.34 3.18 -6.16
C ASP A 123 -8.54 3.88 -7.53
N MET A 124 -9.35 3.27 -8.40
CA MET A 124 -9.67 3.81 -9.73
C MET A 124 -10.47 5.14 -9.68
N SER A 125 -10.98 5.54 -8.51
CA SER A 125 -11.66 6.82 -8.31
C SER A 125 -10.72 7.92 -7.77
N GLY A 126 -9.43 7.60 -7.60
CA GLY A 126 -8.42 8.51 -7.06
C GLY A 126 -8.43 8.62 -5.53
N GLN A 127 -9.24 7.82 -4.83
CA GLN A 127 -9.28 7.83 -3.37
C GLN A 127 -8.09 7.08 -2.78
N THR A 128 -7.44 7.67 -1.77
CA THR A 128 -6.28 7.05 -1.11
C THR A 128 -6.71 5.81 -0.31
N THR A 129 -6.10 4.67 -0.63
CA THR A 129 -6.35 3.37 0.02
C THR A 129 -5.21 2.98 0.95
N ALA A 130 -3.95 3.32 0.63
CA ALA A 130 -2.79 2.99 1.45
C ALA A 130 -1.60 3.93 1.21
N LEU A 131 -0.62 3.88 2.12
CA LEU A 131 0.70 4.47 1.93
C LEU A 131 1.73 3.37 1.70
N LEU A 132 2.67 3.63 0.81
CA LEU A 132 3.81 2.77 0.54
C LEU A 132 5.08 3.53 0.90
N VAL A 133 5.88 3.00 1.82
CA VAL A 133 7.07 3.64 2.35
C VAL A 133 8.27 2.78 1.98
N GLY A 134 9.30 3.37 1.36
CA GLY A 134 10.46 2.59 0.94
C GLY A 134 11.67 3.41 0.54
N THR A 135 12.76 2.70 0.23
CA THR A 135 13.94 3.34 -0.35
C THR A 135 13.63 3.84 -1.76
N ARG A 136 14.46 4.76 -2.26
CA ARG A 136 14.31 5.30 -3.61
C ARG A 136 14.38 4.20 -4.67
N GLU A 137 15.36 3.32 -4.52
CA GLU A 137 15.62 2.22 -5.46
C GLU A 137 14.43 1.26 -5.51
N ALA A 138 13.89 0.87 -4.36
CA ALA A 138 12.74 -0.04 -4.31
C ALA A 138 11.48 0.55 -4.96
N LEU A 139 11.29 1.86 -4.84
CA LEU A 139 10.15 2.55 -5.43
C LEU A 139 10.33 2.84 -6.92
N ASP A 140 11.51 3.25 -7.36
CA ASP A 140 11.80 3.49 -8.78
C ASP A 140 11.61 2.20 -9.59
N GLU A 141 12.01 1.06 -9.05
CA GLU A 141 11.78 -0.27 -9.64
C GLU A 141 10.31 -0.66 -9.66
N LEU A 142 9.58 -0.37 -8.58
CA LEU A 142 8.12 -0.54 -8.57
C LEU A 142 7.44 0.30 -9.66
N TYR A 143 7.84 1.57 -9.81
CA TYR A 143 7.26 2.45 -10.82
C TYR A 143 7.59 1.98 -12.23
N ALA A 144 8.81 1.49 -12.47
CA ALA A 144 9.18 0.88 -13.75
C ALA A 144 8.33 -0.35 -14.05
N ALA A 145 8.15 -1.25 -13.07
CA ALA A 145 7.32 -2.45 -13.23
C ALA A 145 5.82 -2.15 -13.48
N LEU A 146 5.38 -0.93 -13.19
CA LEU A 146 4.01 -0.46 -13.36
C LEU A 146 3.85 0.54 -14.51
N ASP A 147 4.89 0.75 -15.31
CA ASP A 147 4.94 1.74 -16.40
C ASP A 147 4.61 3.18 -15.95
N ILE A 148 4.95 3.52 -14.71
CA ILE A 148 4.71 4.86 -14.14
C ILE A 148 5.91 5.75 -14.47
N THR A 149 5.68 6.74 -15.32
CA THR A 149 6.72 7.73 -15.65
C THR A 149 6.93 8.68 -14.48
N VAL A 150 8.13 8.69 -13.91
CA VAL A 150 8.52 9.57 -12.81
C VAL A 150 9.30 10.77 -13.34
N SER A 151 8.91 11.99 -12.96
CA SER A 151 9.69 13.18 -13.29
C SER A 151 11.05 13.15 -12.58
N PRO A 152 12.18 13.44 -13.27
CA PRO A 152 13.49 13.57 -12.64
C PRO A 152 13.54 14.70 -11.60
N LYS A 153 12.55 15.61 -11.58
CA LYS A 153 12.39 16.69 -10.61
C LYS A 153 11.66 16.30 -9.31
N ARG A 154 11.45 15.00 -9.03
CA ARG A 154 10.75 14.48 -7.82
C ARG A 154 11.26 15.01 -6.47
N ARG A 155 12.40 15.70 -6.45
CA ARG A 155 13.16 16.08 -5.26
C ARG A 155 12.55 17.16 -4.37
N VAL A 156 11.69 18.08 -4.83
CA VAL A 156 11.33 19.23 -3.97
C VAL A 156 9.92 19.76 -4.24
N GLU A 157 9.02 19.53 -3.28
CA GLU A 157 7.95 20.47 -2.95
C GLU A 157 7.55 20.28 -1.47
N VAL A 158 8.52 20.47 -0.58
CA VAL A 158 8.30 20.71 0.85
C VAL A 158 8.74 22.15 1.13
N ALA A 159 8.01 23.11 0.59
CA ALA A 159 8.00 24.51 1.03
C ALA A 159 7.07 25.26 0.10
N HIS A 160 5.75 25.22 0.30
CA HIS A 160 4.80 26.29 -0.02
C HIS A 160 3.45 25.96 0.66
N GLY A 161 3.48 25.77 1.98
CA GLY A 161 2.40 26.27 2.84
C GLY A 161 2.66 27.76 3.08
N PRO A 162 1.63 28.59 3.35
CA PRO A 162 1.73 30.05 3.27
C PRO A 162 2.61 30.61 4.40
N CYS A 163 3.88 30.78 4.10
CA CYS A 163 4.78 31.71 4.79
C CYS A 163 5.84 32.13 3.77
N ALA A 164 5.40 32.92 2.79
CA ALA A 164 6.30 33.75 2.00
C ALA A 164 6.18 35.19 2.53
N SER A 165 7.34 35.84 2.60
CA SER A 165 7.59 37.24 2.95
C SER A 165 7.47 37.55 4.45
N THR A 166 8.52 37.96 5.13
CA THR A 166 9.45 39.03 4.72
C THR A 166 10.85 38.81 5.30
N ASP A 167 11.85 38.71 4.43
CA ASP A 167 13.15 39.31 4.72
C ASP A 167 13.65 40.00 3.44
N VAL A 168 13.31 41.28 3.32
CA VAL A 168 13.98 42.20 2.41
C VAL A 168 14.38 43.40 3.24
N ALA A 169 15.68 43.46 3.47
CA ALA A 169 16.44 44.61 3.94
C ALA A 169 15.86 45.96 3.48
N MET A 170 15.46 46.80 4.44
CA MET A 170 15.51 48.25 4.28
C MET A 170 16.71 48.79 5.06
N ARG A 171 17.84 48.92 4.37
CA ARG A 171 18.98 49.76 4.76
C ARG A 171 19.35 50.62 3.56
N ILE A 172 18.79 51.82 3.44
CA ILE A 172 19.32 52.99 2.71
C ILE A 172 18.69 54.24 3.38
N HIS A 173 19.34 54.83 4.40
CA HIS A 173 20.20 56.05 4.37
C HIS A 173 19.47 57.42 4.36
N SER A 174 19.82 58.22 5.37
CA SER A 174 19.97 59.68 5.42
C SER A 174 18.72 60.59 5.49
N SER A 175 18.52 61.19 6.68
CA SER A 175 18.65 62.64 6.94
C SER A 175 18.45 62.95 8.43
#